data_AF-A0A7K4A167-F1
#
_entry.id   AF-A0A7K4A167-F1
#
_cell.length_a   1.000
_cell.length_b   1.000
_cell.length_c   1.000
_cell.angle_alpha   90.00
_cell.angle_beta   90.00
_cell.angle_gamma   90.00
#
_symmetry.space_group_name_H-M   'P 1'
#
loop_
_entity.id
_entity.type
_entity.pdbx_description
1 polymer ?
#
loop_
_entity_poly.entity_id
_entity_poly.type
_entity_poly.pdbx_seq_one_letter_code
_entity_poly.pdbx_strand_id
1 'polypeptide(L)' 'MGRSFESVRMGVKDITGNWEQVARSLPGREGIAALMVVAMARKHASEGFYIFDDPLEAALFSACIGILKAAEERHVDH' A
#
# COMPACT_ATOMS: atom_id res chain seq x y z
N MET A 1 -20.26 2.60 -24.62
CA MET A 1 -18.92 2.40 -25.18
C MET A 1 -17.91 2.84 -24.14
N GLY A 2 -17.02 1.93 -23.73
CA GLY A 2 -15.81 2.24 -22.97
C GLY A 2 -15.99 2.54 -21.48
N ARG A 3 -16.33 1.54 -20.65
CA ARG A 3 -15.86 1.60 -19.25
C ARG A 3 -14.35 1.46 -19.34
N SER A 4 -13.60 2.54 -19.13
CA SER A 4 -12.17 2.42 -18.88
C SER A 4 -12.04 1.47 -17.70
N PHE A 5 -11.52 0.27 -17.91
CA PHE A 5 -11.04 -0.55 -16.81
C PHE A 5 -9.88 0.22 -16.23
N GLU A 6 -10.16 1.01 -15.19
CA GLU A 6 -9.11 1.62 -14.40
C GLU A 6 -8.21 0.47 -13.95
N SER A 7 -6.95 0.47 -14.40
CA SER A 7 -6.07 -0.63 -14.05
C SER A 7 -5.96 -0.71 -12.53
N VAL A 8 -5.90 -1.92 -11.98
CA VAL A 8 -5.74 -2.15 -10.53
C VAL A 8 -4.59 -1.32 -9.97
N ARG A 9 -3.53 -1.13 -10.76
CA ARG A 9 -2.42 -0.24 -10.44
C ARG A 9 -2.82 1.22 -10.24
N MET A 10 -3.67 1.76 -11.12
CA MET A 10 -4.21 3.12 -10.98
C MET A 10 -5.09 3.22 -9.74
N GLY A 11 -5.97 2.26 -9.50
CA GLY A 11 -6.78 2.23 -8.28
C GLY A 11 -5.94 2.16 -7.00
N VAL A 12 -4.86 1.36 -6.98
CA VAL A 12 -3.92 1.30 -5.85
C VAL A 12 -3.22 2.64 -5.64
N LYS A 13 -2.83 3.32 -6.72
CA LYS A 13 -2.20 4.64 -6.65
C LYS A 13 -3.15 5.66 -6.02
N ASP A 14 -4.43 5.66 -6.41
CA ASP A 14 -5.42 6.59 -5.91
C ASP A 14 -5.77 6.30 -4.45
N ILE A 15 -5.97 5.03 -4.09
CA ILE A 15 -6.20 4.60 -2.70
C ILE A 15 -5.04 5.04 -1.81
N THR A 16 -3.80 4.75 -2.22
CA THR A 16 -2.62 5.13 -1.42
C THR A 16 -2.40 6.64 -1.39
N GLY A 17 -2.84 7.38 -2.41
CA GLY A 17 -2.89 8.85 -2.39
C GLY A 17 -3.84 9.39 -1.32
N ASN A 18 -5.05 8.84 -1.24
CA ASN A 18 -6.02 9.19 -0.20
C ASN A 18 -5.49 8.86 1.20
N TRP A 19 -4.88 7.68 1.37
CA TRP A 19 -4.26 7.28 2.63
C TRP A 19 -3.13 8.20 3.03
N GLU A 20 -2.30 8.67 2.08
CA GLU A 20 -1.23 9.62 2.35
C GLU A 20 -1.77 10.97 2.84
N GLN A 21 -2.85 11.46 2.24
CA GLN A 21 -3.49 12.70 2.68
C GLN A 21 -4.02 12.59 4.11
N VAL A 22 -4.66 11.46 4.45
CA VAL A 22 -5.10 11.17 5.82
C VAL A 22 -3.90 11.05 6.76
N ALA A 23 -2.87 10.30 6.39
CA ALA A 23 -1.68 10.08 7.20
C ALA A 23 -0.97 11.40 7.56
N ARG A 24 -0.89 12.34 6.62
CA ARG A 24 -0.32 13.68 6.84
C ARG A 24 -1.15 14.55 7.80
N SER A 25 -2.44 14.24 7.98
CA SER A 25 -3.30 14.94 8.94
C SER A 25 -3.21 14.36 10.36
N LEU A 26 -2.62 13.17 10.53
CA LEU A 26 -2.49 12.52 11.84
C LEU A 26 -1.27 13.05 12.61
N PRO A 27 -1.38 13.25 13.93
CA PRO A 27 -0.29 13.76 14.75
C PRO A 27 0.74 12.68 15.11
N GLY A 28 1.99 13.12 15.29
CA GLY A 28 3.04 12.35 15.96
C GLY A 28 3.30 10.95 15.37
N ARG A 29 3.30 9.94 16.24
CA ARG A 29 3.64 8.56 15.88
C ARG A 29 2.61 7.88 14.98
N GLU A 30 1.34 8.29 15.07
CA GLU A 30 0.27 7.73 14.24
C GLU A 30 0.43 8.13 12.78
N GLY A 31 0.76 9.39 12.51
CA GLY A 31 1.07 9.86 11.16
C GLY A 31 2.29 9.17 10.56
N ILE A 32 3.35 8.97 11.36
CA ILE A 32 4.54 8.23 10.92
C ILE A 32 4.18 6.77 10.58
N ALA A 33 3.44 6.09 11.44
CA ALA A 33 3.01 4.71 11.20
C ALA A 33 2.12 4.60 9.95
N ALA A 34 1.18 5.53 9.77
CA ALA A 34 0.31 5.56 8.60
C ALA A 34 1.10 5.81 7.30
N LEU A 35 2.09 6.72 7.32
CA LEU A 35 2.98 6.95 6.18
C LEU A 35 3.83 5.72 5.84
N MET A 36 4.25 4.95 6.84
CA MET A 36 4.95 3.67 6.61
C MET A 36 4.03 2.66 5.92
N VAL A 37 2.76 2.55 6.32
CA VAL A 37 1.78 1.67 5.66
C VAL A 37 1.60 2.07 4.18
N VAL A 38 1.46 3.37 3.89
CA VAL A 38 1.38 3.89 2.52
C VAL A 38 2.61 3.50 1.70
N ALA A 39 3.80 3.64 2.28
CA ALA A 39 5.05 3.28 1.61
C ALA A 39 5.11 1.77 1.31
N MET A 40 4.71 0.92 2.25
CA MET A 40 4.68 -0.53 2.05
C MET A 40 3.70 -0.93 0.96
N ALA A 41 2.48 -0.38 0.98
CA ALA A 41 1.49 -0.63 -0.07
C ALA A 41 2.03 -0.29 -1.46
N ARG A 42 2.65 0.89 -1.63
CA ARG A 42 3.20 1.33 -2.92
C ARG A 42 4.42 0.53 -3.38
N LYS A 43 5.34 0.22 -2.46
CA LYS A 43 6.58 -0.52 -2.76
C LYS A 43 6.28 -1.95 -3.20
N HIS A 44 5.29 -2.57 -2.57
CA HIS A 44 4.99 -3.98 -2.79
C HIS A 44 3.87 -4.23 -3.78
N ALA A 45 3.09 -3.21 -4.18
CA ALA A 45 2.14 -3.25 -5.28
C ALA A 45 2.86 -3.48 -6.62
N SER A 46 3.25 -4.74 -6.86
CA SER A 46 3.92 -5.18 -8.07
C SER A 46 2.94 -5.50 -9.19
N GLU A 47 3.45 -5.66 -10.40
CA GLU A 47 2.64 -6.04 -11.55
C GLU A 47 2.08 -7.47 -11.43
N GLY A 48 2.65 -8.35 -10.58
CA GLY A 48 2.18 -9.73 -10.39
C GLY A 48 0.76 -9.87 -9.82
N PHE A 49 0.13 -8.74 -9.48
CA PHE A 49 -1.24 -8.65 -8.97
C PHE A 49 -2.32 -8.54 -10.05
N TYR A 50 -2.02 -8.95 -11.29
CA TYR A 50 -3.04 -9.12 -12.34
C TYR A 50 -4.19 -10.07 -11.95
N ILE A 51 -4.03 -10.84 -10.86
CA ILE A 51 -5.06 -11.71 -10.28
C ILE A 51 -6.08 -10.91 -9.44
N PHE A 52 -5.68 -9.78 -8.84
CA PHE A 52 -6.59 -8.97 -8.06
C PHE A 52 -7.42 -8.10 -8.99
N ASP A 53 -8.73 -8.20 -8.88
CA ASP A 53 -9.68 -7.32 -9.58
C ASP A 53 -10.04 -6.09 -8.73
N ASP A 54 -9.80 -6.14 -7.41
CA ASP A 54 -10.05 -5.04 -6.47
C ASP A 54 -8.73 -4.32 -6.10
N PRO A 55 -8.60 -3.02 -6.41
CA PRO A 55 -7.42 -2.23 -6.02
C PRO A 55 -7.19 -2.12 -4.51
N LEU A 56 -8.23 -2.17 -3.68
CA LEU A 56 -8.09 -2.14 -2.22
C LEU A 56 -7.48 -3.44 -1.71
N GLU A 57 -7.91 -4.59 -2.25
CA GLU A 57 -7.35 -5.89 -1.92
C GLU A 57 -5.86 -5.93 -2.26
N ALA A 58 -5.50 -5.49 -3.47
CA ALA A 58 -4.10 -5.42 -3.92
C ALA A 58 -3.25 -4.50 -3.03
N ALA A 59 -3.76 -3.32 -2.67
CA ALA A 59 -3.05 -2.36 -1.81
C ALA A 59 -2.83 -2.93 -0.40
N LEU A 60 -3.86 -3.53 0.20
CA LEU A 60 -3.81 -4.08 1.54
C LEU A 60 -2.85 -5.27 1.62
N PHE A 61 -2.96 -6.21 0.68
CA PHE A 61 -2.09 -7.38 0.62
C PHE A 61 -0.62 -6.97 0.47
N SER A 62 -0.34 -5.99 -0.39
CA SER A 62 0.99 -5.40 -0.57
C SER A 62 1.53 -4.79 0.72
N ALA A 63 0.71 -4.02 1.44
CA ALA A 63 1.11 -3.41 2.71
C ALA A 63 1.47 -4.48 3.76
N CYS A 64 0.66 -5.53 3.88
CA CYS A 64 0.91 -6.65 4.80
C CYS A 64 2.23 -7.37 4.50
N ILE A 65 2.52 -7.66 3.22
CA ILE A 65 3.82 -8.25 2.83
C ILE A 65 4.98 -7.33 3.23
N GLY A 66 4.86 -6.03 2.96
CA GLY A 66 5.91 -5.07 3.31
C GLY A 66 6.17 -5.00 4.82
N ILE A 67 5.10 -5.02 5.63
CA ILE A 67 5.19 -5.03 7.09
C ILE A 67 5.88 -6.30 7.60
N LEU A 68 5.50 -7.47 7.08
CA LEU A 68 6.10 -8.75 7.49
C LEU A 68 7.57 -8.83 7.11
N LYS A 69 7.94 -8.43 5.89
CA LYS A 69 9.34 -8.37 5.45
C LYS A 69 10.19 -7.43 6.30
N ALA A 70 9.66 -6.24 6.61
CA ALA A 70 10.35 -5.30 7.48
C ALA A 70 10.51 -5.82 8.91
N ALA A 71 9.60 -6.66 9.39
CA ALA A 71 9.73 -7.33 10.69
C ALA A 71 10.80 -8.43 10.64
N GLU A 72 10.85 -9.22 9.57
CA GLU A 72 11.89 -10.25 9.35
C GLU A 72 13.30 -9.64 9.27
N GLU A 73 13.49 -8.58 8.48
CA GLU A 73 14.77 -7.87 8.35
C GLU A 73 15.28 -7.39 9.71
N ARG A 74 14.39 -6.83 10.55
CA ARG A 74 14.74 -6.38 11.90
C ARG A 74 15.02 -7.51 12.89
N HIS A 75 14.54 -8.72 12.62
CA HIS A 75 14.80 -9.89 13.46
C HIS A 75 16.13 -10.57 13.12
N VAL A 76 16.63 -10.40 11.89
CA VAL A 76 17.91 -10.97 11.42
C VAL A 76 19.11 -10.10 11.84
N ASP A 77 18.91 -8.80 12.08
CA ASP A 77 19.95 -7.86 12.51
C ASP A 77 20.24 -7.88 14.04
N HIS A 78 19.65 -8.80 14.80
CA HIS A 78 19.77 -8.93 16.26
C HIS A 78 20.43 -10.24 16.70
#